data_AF-A0A151I276-F1
#
_entry.id   AF-A0A151I276-F1
#
_cell.length_a   1.000
_cell.length_b   1.000
_cell.length_c   1.000
_cell.angle_alpha   90.00
_cell.angle_beta   90.00
_cell.angle_gamma   90.00
#
_symmetry.space_group_name_H-M   'P 1'
#
loop_
_entity.id
_entity.type
_entity.pdbx_description
1 polymer ?
#
loop_
_entity_poly.entity_id
_entity_poly.type
_entity_poly.pdbx_seq_one_letter_code
_entity_poly.pdbx_strand_id
1 'polypeptide(L)'
;MALLYRFAQLHDRSGTRVFSFVVTRTVVRDPERDVTSKELVCGFQRWAVAFSRGEKVLGVYLVWRGASRNLRVYVDFTFTLLNREHFSMNESFSGKRVKFTYEAPAQGNRSYIAVADLYSRNFADTNGEFQLELSMANVRTVYMTEVRMPTSVFSAGQTKPSKLETDYFAFGGFDWNLVIYPHGKDADGCRGQDSRMSVYLMRLSGFDHRCRVRYSLALGEGERRIDSGQIEDISDAEGCGFGWHTRVRWSDIAHKGTLRVSLEMLEARTICEVAVQALGTSVLPAAPCYDRDKQAWAIRADLNSDTVRLHLVYKDIHNVPRNHLRYVSWSAYLLRGEGPNITAIGLPGEPFSRYYVQESVDEGIIMETNVDMNEVKENHCPYLTDKGQLRIRLEWNESHLLFQATYHKYDDVCRVHNQQMRREIVSLQAENYSLERQLFSYQKSLAYAQAQQQQQQQHPNQQHHSVVGHQGHLERSASSDTEYA
;
A
#
# COMPACT_ATOMS: atom_id res chain seq x y z
N MET A 1 20.75 -15.63 7.61
CA MET A 1 19.35 -15.51 7.16
C MET A 1 18.73 -14.26 7.74
N ALA A 2 17.88 -13.58 6.96
CA ALA A 2 17.03 -12.50 7.45
C ALA A 2 15.58 -12.98 7.52
N LEU A 3 14.99 -12.91 8.71
CA LEU A 3 13.67 -13.45 9.02
C LEU A 3 12.71 -12.28 9.18
N LEU A 4 11.70 -12.18 8.32
CA LEU A 4 10.64 -11.18 8.45
C LEU A 4 9.91 -11.43 9.77
N TYR A 5 9.96 -10.47 10.70
CA TYR A 5 9.62 -10.65 12.11
C TYR A 5 8.37 -9.87 12.51
N ARG A 6 8.23 -8.63 12.02
CA ARG A 6 7.01 -7.82 12.17
C ARG A 6 6.67 -7.13 10.86
N PHE A 7 5.40 -6.77 10.72
CA PHE A 7 4.86 -6.02 9.59
C PHE A 7 3.91 -4.96 10.13
N ALA A 8 3.91 -3.77 9.53
CA ALA A 8 2.92 -2.73 9.79
C ALA A 8 2.57 -2.00 8.48
N GLN A 9 1.29 -1.70 8.30
CA GLN A 9 0.80 -0.79 7.27
C GLN A 9 0.43 0.55 7.91
N LEU A 10 0.93 1.65 7.34
CA LEU A 10 0.55 2.99 7.76
C LEU A 10 -0.63 3.50 6.93
N HIS A 11 -1.53 4.23 7.57
CA HIS A 11 -2.70 4.86 6.94
C HIS A 11 -2.34 6.24 6.36
N ASP A 12 -1.26 6.30 5.57
CA ASP A 12 -0.80 7.49 4.89
C ASP A 12 -1.14 7.49 3.39
N ARG A 13 -1.04 8.66 2.75
CA ARG A 13 -1.36 8.81 1.31
C ARG A 13 -0.39 8.07 0.38
N SER A 14 0.79 7.73 0.88
CA SER A 14 1.84 7.01 0.14
C SER A 14 1.74 5.48 0.26
N GLY A 15 0.80 5.00 1.09
CA GLY A 15 0.59 3.58 1.34
C GLY A 15 1.82 2.91 1.93
N THR A 16 2.46 3.51 2.93
CA THR A 16 3.70 3.01 3.50
C THR A 16 3.52 1.65 4.19
N ARG A 17 4.40 0.70 3.87
CA ARG A 17 4.56 -0.60 4.53
C ARG A 17 5.90 -0.62 5.25
N VAL A 18 5.93 -1.16 6.47
CA VAL A 18 7.13 -1.31 7.28
C VAL A 18 7.33 -2.79 7.57
N PHE A 19 8.49 -3.32 7.16
CA PHE A 19 8.91 -4.70 7.32
C PHE A 19 10.11 -4.76 8.26
N SER A 20 9.95 -5.29 9.46
CA SER A 20 11.04 -5.44 10.43
C SER A 20 11.60 -6.87 10.35
N PHE A 21 12.92 -7.01 10.23
CA PHE A 21 13.63 -8.28 10.10
C PHE A 21 14.53 -8.53 11.30
N VAL A 22 14.58 -9.79 11.75
CA VAL A 22 15.68 -10.29 12.58
C VAL A 22 16.73 -10.90 11.67
N VAL A 23 17.93 -10.33 11.69
CA VAL A 23 19.05 -10.76 10.86
C VAL A 23 20.02 -11.57 11.70
N THR A 24 20.15 -12.84 11.37
CA THR A 24 20.97 -13.81 12.12
C THR A 24 22.46 -13.68 11.79
N ARG A 25 23.33 -14.01 12.75
CA ARG A 25 24.81 -13.94 12.66
C ARG A 25 25.45 -14.59 11.43
N THR A 26 24.74 -15.47 10.73
CA THR A 26 25.21 -16.13 9.51
C THR A 26 25.53 -15.12 8.40
N VAL A 27 24.80 -13.99 8.34
CA VAL A 27 25.04 -12.89 7.39
C VAL A 27 26.43 -12.25 7.56
N VAL A 28 27.00 -12.31 8.76
CA VAL A 28 28.29 -11.68 9.11
C VAL A 28 29.40 -12.69 9.40
N ARG A 29 29.20 -13.97 9.02
CA ARG A 29 30.21 -15.03 9.18
C ARG A 29 30.76 -15.57 7.86
N ASP A 30 29.92 -15.63 6.83
CA ASP A 30 30.25 -16.23 5.54
C ASP A 30 30.40 -15.14 4.46
N PRO A 31 31.62 -14.77 4.04
CA PRO A 31 31.83 -13.75 3.02
C PRO A 31 31.54 -14.22 1.59
N GLU A 32 31.52 -15.53 1.33
CA GLU A 32 31.31 -16.08 -0.02
C GLU A 32 29.83 -16.26 -0.34
N ARG A 33 28.95 -16.11 0.64
CA ARG A 33 27.52 -16.39 0.52
C ARG A 33 26.64 -15.17 0.81
N ASP A 34 26.12 -14.59 -0.26
CA ASP A 34 25.00 -13.66 -0.19
C ASP A 34 23.80 -14.29 0.50
N VAL A 35 23.17 -13.53 1.41
CA VAL A 35 22.02 -13.99 2.17
C VAL A 35 20.79 -13.20 1.76
N THR A 36 19.76 -13.89 1.29
CA THR A 36 18.44 -13.28 1.02
C THR A 36 17.45 -13.65 2.13
N SER A 37 16.50 -12.75 2.43
CA SER A 37 15.27 -13.06 3.15
C SER A 37 14.37 -14.03 2.36
N LYS A 38 13.32 -14.57 3.00
CA LYS A 38 12.13 -15.01 2.24
C LYS A 38 11.53 -13.82 1.50
N GLU A 39 10.77 -14.11 0.44
CA GLU A 39 10.09 -13.07 -0.31
C GLU A 39 8.95 -12.44 0.50
N LEU A 40 8.70 -11.16 0.22
CA LEU A 40 7.60 -10.36 0.72
C LEU A 40 6.85 -9.72 -0.45
N VAL A 41 5.60 -9.33 -0.22
CA VAL A 41 4.78 -8.63 -1.22
C VAL A 41 4.57 -7.19 -0.77
N CYS A 42 4.80 -6.24 -1.66
CA CYS A 42 4.51 -4.82 -1.42
C CYS A 42 4.13 -4.16 -2.74
N GLY A 43 2.99 -3.46 -2.77
CA GLY A 43 2.47 -2.82 -4.00
C GLY A 43 2.27 -3.80 -5.16
N PHE A 44 1.69 -4.96 -4.87
CA PHE A 44 1.44 -6.07 -5.83
C PHE A 44 2.70 -6.66 -6.50
N GLN A 45 3.89 -6.30 -6.00
CA GLN A 45 5.19 -6.79 -6.48
C GLN A 45 5.84 -7.70 -5.42
N ARG A 46 6.59 -8.71 -5.90
CA ARG A 46 7.40 -9.61 -5.06
C ARG A 46 8.79 -9.03 -4.87
N TRP A 47 9.23 -8.97 -3.63
CA TRP A 47 10.52 -8.39 -3.21
C TRP A 47 11.26 -9.34 -2.27
N ALA A 48 12.56 -9.12 -2.10
CA ALA A 48 13.33 -9.72 -1.02
C ALA A 48 14.43 -8.76 -0.57
N VAL A 49 14.87 -8.87 0.68
CA VAL A 49 16.05 -8.16 1.18
C VAL A 49 17.27 -9.07 1.00
N ALA A 50 18.29 -8.59 0.30
CA ALA A 50 19.56 -9.28 0.13
C ALA A 50 20.67 -8.55 0.91
N PHE A 51 21.57 -9.35 1.46
CA PHE A 51 22.76 -8.92 2.17
C PHE A 51 23.96 -9.51 1.45
N SER A 52 24.92 -8.66 1.09
CA SER A 52 26.23 -9.11 0.60
C SER A 52 27.33 -8.67 1.57
N ARG A 53 28.38 -9.46 1.66
CA ARG A 53 29.50 -9.20 2.59
C ARG A 53 30.77 -8.97 1.79
N GLY A 54 31.24 -7.72 1.78
CA GLY A 54 32.65 -7.43 1.46
C GLY A 54 33.55 -7.84 2.64
N GLU A 55 34.87 -7.76 2.47
CA GLU A 55 35.84 -8.21 3.50
C GLU A 55 35.53 -7.71 4.93
N LYS A 56 35.14 -6.44 5.04
CA LYS A 56 34.90 -5.74 6.32
C LYS A 56 33.59 -4.97 6.39
N VAL A 57 32.80 -4.94 5.31
CA VAL A 57 31.56 -4.15 5.20
C VAL A 57 30.37 -5.03 4.82
N LEU A 58 29.22 -4.71 5.41
CA LEU A 58 27.93 -5.29 5.06
C LEU A 58 27.22 -4.38 4.06
N GLY A 59 26.79 -4.95 2.94
CA GLY A 59 25.88 -4.33 1.98
C GLY A 59 24.46 -4.82 2.17
N VAL A 60 23.48 -3.96 1.89
CA VAL A 60 22.03 -4.26 2.00
C VAL A 60 21.31 -3.76 0.75
N TYR A 61 20.45 -4.60 0.19
CA TYR A 61 19.76 -4.37 -1.07
C TYR A 61 18.30 -4.79 -1.00
N LEU A 62 17.43 -3.97 -1.59
CA LEU A 62 16.09 -4.36 -2.00
C LEU A 62 16.20 -5.03 -3.37
N VAL A 63 15.64 -6.23 -3.52
CA VAL A 63 15.68 -7.03 -4.75
C VAL A 63 14.26 -7.30 -5.21
N TRP A 64 13.92 -6.83 -6.42
CA TRP A 64 12.67 -7.13 -7.10
C TRP A 64 12.72 -8.53 -7.72
N ARG A 65 11.73 -9.36 -7.42
CA ARG A 65 11.64 -10.77 -7.86
C ARG A 65 10.68 -10.99 -9.04
N GLY A 66 9.88 -9.99 -9.41
CA GLY A 66 8.96 -10.01 -10.55
C GLY A 66 9.51 -9.40 -11.85
N ALA A 67 10.84 -9.28 -11.96
CA ALA A 67 11.48 -8.52 -13.03
C ALA A 67 11.25 -9.16 -14.42
N SER A 68 10.62 -8.39 -15.31
CA SER A 68 10.30 -8.81 -16.68
C SER A 68 10.66 -7.69 -17.67
N ARG A 69 10.93 -8.07 -18.93
CA ARG A 69 11.20 -7.10 -20.01
C ARG A 69 10.03 -6.12 -20.14
N ASN A 70 10.32 -4.89 -20.53
CA ASN A 70 9.33 -3.80 -20.70
C ASN A 70 8.63 -3.33 -19.41
N LEU A 71 8.66 -4.11 -18.32
CA LEU A 71 8.14 -3.75 -17.01
C LEU A 71 9.14 -2.93 -16.19
N ARG A 72 8.64 -1.93 -15.45
CA ARG A 72 9.42 -1.03 -14.60
C ARG A 72 8.67 -0.81 -13.30
N VAL A 73 9.38 -0.85 -12.17
CA VAL A 73 8.80 -0.53 -10.86
C VAL A 73 9.54 0.66 -10.27
N TYR A 74 8.79 1.60 -9.71
CA TYR A 74 9.31 2.73 -8.97
C TYR A 74 8.86 2.59 -7.52
N VAL A 75 9.75 2.87 -6.56
CA VAL A 75 9.45 2.79 -5.13
C VAL A 75 10.25 3.81 -4.34
N ASP A 76 9.63 4.40 -3.32
CA ASP A 76 10.34 5.08 -2.23
C ASP A 76 10.68 4.03 -1.17
N PHE A 77 11.94 3.90 -0.77
CA PHE A 77 12.31 2.99 0.32
C PHE A 77 13.33 3.61 1.28
N THR A 78 13.29 3.13 2.53
CA THR A 78 14.31 3.40 3.55
C THR A 78 14.67 2.09 4.23
N PHE A 79 15.97 1.80 4.30
CA PHE A 79 16.50 0.79 5.21
C PHE A 79 17.01 1.47 6.48
N THR A 80 16.62 0.96 7.64
CA THR A 80 17.06 1.46 8.95
C THR A 80 17.61 0.32 9.77
N LEU A 81 18.87 0.41 10.20
CA LEU A 81 19.47 -0.53 11.15
C LEU A 81 19.16 -0.04 12.56
N LEU A 82 18.42 -0.85 13.32
CA LEU A 82 17.97 -0.45 14.65
C LEU A 82 19.09 -0.65 15.68
N ASN A 83 19.48 0.44 16.32
CA ASN A 83 20.31 0.41 17.51
C ASN A 83 19.54 -0.28 18.66
N ARG A 84 20.22 -0.90 19.61
CA ARG A 84 19.56 -1.59 20.73
C ARG A 84 19.34 -0.71 21.96
N GLU A 85 19.92 0.50 22.00
CA GLU A 85 19.92 1.38 23.17
C GLU A 85 19.15 2.68 22.93
N HIS A 86 19.36 3.36 21.79
CA HIS A 86 18.72 4.65 21.52
C HIS A 86 18.39 4.89 20.05
N PHE A 87 17.18 5.38 19.76
CA PHE A 87 16.68 5.54 18.39
C PHE A 87 17.50 6.54 17.54
N SER A 88 18.09 7.56 18.16
CA SER A 88 18.94 8.54 17.47
C SER A 88 20.27 7.96 16.97
N MET A 89 20.65 6.77 17.46
CA MET A 89 21.84 6.03 17.03
C MET A 89 21.54 5.04 15.89
N ASN A 90 20.30 4.98 15.40
CA ASN A 90 19.94 4.19 14.23
C ASN A 90 20.71 4.68 12.99
N GLU A 91 21.26 3.75 12.22
CA GLU A 91 21.78 4.07 10.88
C GLU A 91 20.66 3.90 9.85
N SER A 92 20.67 4.69 8.79
CA SER A 92 19.71 4.50 7.69
C SER A 92 20.23 5.00 6.35
N PHE A 93 19.68 4.44 5.26
CA PHE A 93 19.77 5.01 3.93
C PHE A 93 18.44 4.89 3.21
N SER A 94 18.14 5.85 2.34
CA SER A 94 16.87 5.90 1.60
C SER A 94 17.08 6.23 0.13
N GLY A 95 16.07 5.91 -0.67
CA GLY A 95 15.96 6.31 -2.06
C GLY A 95 14.52 6.69 -2.39
N LYS A 96 14.34 7.78 -3.14
CA LYS A 96 13.03 8.24 -3.62
C LYS A 96 12.88 7.96 -5.11
N ARG A 97 11.73 7.41 -5.49
CA ARG A 97 11.33 7.00 -6.86
C ARG A 97 12.40 6.12 -7.53
N VAL A 98 13.03 5.24 -6.75
CA VAL A 98 14.09 4.36 -7.24
C VAL A 98 13.52 3.41 -8.28
N LYS A 99 14.15 3.38 -9.45
CA LYS A 99 13.70 2.62 -10.61
C LYS A 99 14.34 1.22 -10.61
N PHE A 100 13.49 0.22 -10.70
CA PHE A 100 13.83 -1.18 -10.91
C PHE A 100 13.42 -1.59 -12.34
N THR A 101 14.28 -2.37 -13.00
CA THR A 101 14.03 -2.92 -14.34
C THR A 101 14.49 -4.37 -14.42
N TYR A 102 14.28 -5.02 -15.57
CA TYR A 102 14.82 -6.36 -15.85
C TYR A 102 16.36 -6.41 -15.75
N GLU A 103 17.04 -5.36 -16.20
CA GLU A 103 18.50 -5.25 -16.19
C GLU A 103 19.07 -4.79 -14.83
N ALA A 104 18.25 -4.07 -14.04
CA ALA A 104 18.60 -3.58 -12.71
C ALA A 104 17.51 -3.93 -11.68
N PRO A 105 17.39 -5.22 -11.28
CA PRO A 105 16.36 -5.69 -10.34
C PRO A 105 16.78 -5.52 -8.87
N ALA A 106 18.02 -5.10 -8.57
CA ALA A 106 18.52 -4.91 -7.22
C ALA A 106 19.05 -3.47 -7.03
N GLN A 107 18.68 -2.83 -5.92
CA GLN A 107 19.11 -1.48 -5.54
C GLN A 107 19.41 -1.45 -4.05
N GLY A 108 20.46 -0.76 -3.64
CA GLY A 108 20.93 -0.83 -2.25
C GLY A 108 22.22 -0.07 -2.00
N ASN A 109 22.75 -0.23 -0.79
CA ASN A 109 24.05 0.30 -0.39
C ASN A 109 25.04 -0.87 -0.19
N ARG A 110 26.11 -0.90 -1.00
CA ARG A 110 27.16 -1.94 -0.94
C ARG A 110 28.10 -1.84 0.25
N SER A 111 28.11 -0.70 0.95
CA SER A 111 29.00 -0.39 2.05
C SER A 111 28.19 0.34 3.12
N TYR A 112 27.14 -0.32 3.61
CA TYR A 112 26.18 0.28 4.53
C TYR A 112 26.76 0.46 5.93
N ILE A 113 27.39 -0.58 6.47
CA ILE A 113 28.03 -0.53 7.80
C ILE A 113 29.25 -1.44 7.86
N ALA A 114 30.27 -1.05 8.62
CA ALA A 114 31.39 -1.94 8.92
C ALA A 114 30.93 -3.09 9.83
N VAL A 115 31.43 -4.30 9.62
CA VAL A 115 31.02 -5.47 10.43
C VAL A 115 31.44 -5.32 11.90
N ALA A 116 32.53 -4.59 12.18
CA ALA A 116 32.92 -4.26 13.55
C ALA A 116 31.91 -3.33 14.25
N ASP A 117 31.37 -2.36 13.50
CA ASP A 117 30.44 -1.34 14.02
C ASP A 117 29.11 -1.93 14.47
N LEU A 118 28.67 -3.05 13.86
CA LEU A 118 27.51 -3.80 14.34
C LEU A 118 27.64 -4.17 15.83
N TYR A 119 28.85 -4.47 16.29
CA TYR A 119 29.12 -4.85 17.67
C TYR A 119 29.54 -3.66 18.53
N SER A 120 30.47 -2.81 18.06
CA SER A 120 30.99 -1.70 18.86
C SER A 120 29.98 -0.57 19.10
N ARG A 121 28.94 -0.47 18.26
CA ARG A 121 27.87 0.53 18.36
C ARG A 121 26.52 -0.04 18.80
N ASN A 122 26.48 -1.25 19.37
CA ASN A 122 25.27 -1.86 19.94
C ASN A 122 24.09 -2.08 18.96
N PHE A 123 24.36 -2.42 17.69
CA PHE A 123 23.30 -2.89 16.76
C PHE A 123 23.02 -4.39 16.90
N ALA A 124 24.08 -5.18 17.12
CA ALA A 124 24.00 -6.62 17.32
C ALA A 124 23.87 -7.00 18.81
N ASP A 125 23.29 -8.16 19.05
CA ASP A 125 23.26 -8.80 20.37
C ASP A 125 24.47 -9.75 20.58
N THR A 126 24.53 -10.39 21.75
CA THR A 126 25.56 -11.36 22.11
C THR A 126 25.59 -12.62 21.24
N ASN A 127 24.50 -12.94 20.55
CA ASN A 127 24.44 -14.02 19.57
C ASN A 127 24.94 -13.57 18.18
N GLY A 128 25.08 -12.27 17.94
CA GLY A 128 25.38 -11.66 16.66
C GLY A 128 24.14 -11.44 15.79
N GLU A 129 22.95 -11.36 16.40
CA GLU A 129 21.69 -11.04 15.73
C GLU A 129 21.38 -9.54 15.84
N PHE A 130 20.84 -8.93 14.79
CA PHE A 130 20.51 -7.51 14.75
C PHE A 130 19.18 -7.28 14.03
N GLN A 131 18.56 -6.11 14.23
CA GLN A 131 17.31 -5.75 13.59
C GLN A 131 17.52 -4.78 12.43
N LEU A 132 16.94 -5.12 11.28
CA LEU A 132 16.87 -4.25 10.10
C LEU A 132 15.41 -3.98 9.78
N GLU A 133 15.05 -2.71 9.62
CA GLU A 133 13.75 -2.29 9.14
C GLU A 133 13.84 -1.85 7.68
N LEU A 134 12.82 -2.19 6.90
CA LEU A 134 12.60 -1.73 5.53
C LEU A 134 11.23 -1.05 5.46
N SER A 135 11.24 0.26 5.26
CA SER A 135 10.05 1.03 4.92
C SER A 135 9.94 1.14 3.40
N MET A 136 8.75 0.92 2.84
CA MET A 136 8.45 0.98 1.41
C MET A 136 7.15 1.76 1.16
N ALA A 137 7.17 2.69 0.22
CA ALA A 137 6.05 3.58 -0.08
C ALA A 137 6.00 3.93 -1.58
N ASN A 138 4.86 4.47 -2.05
CA ASN A 138 4.68 4.95 -3.42
C ASN A 138 5.09 3.93 -4.52
N VAL A 139 4.83 2.64 -4.28
CA VAL A 139 5.14 1.57 -5.24
C VAL A 139 4.28 1.72 -6.49
N ARG A 140 4.91 1.92 -7.65
CA ARG A 140 4.25 2.16 -8.94
C ARG A 140 4.80 1.22 -10.00
N THR A 141 3.94 0.42 -10.63
CA THR A 141 4.33 -0.51 -11.72
C THR A 141 3.87 0.03 -13.07
N VAL A 142 4.80 0.13 -14.03
CA VAL A 142 4.50 0.58 -15.41
C VAL A 142 5.15 -0.36 -16.43
N TYR A 143 4.34 -0.91 -17.33
CA TYR A 143 4.76 -1.68 -18.50
C TYR A 143 4.78 -0.76 -19.74
N MET A 144 5.85 -0.78 -20.53
CA MET A 144 5.98 0.06 -21.74
C MET A 144 6.56 -0.73 -22.91
N THR A 145 5.83 -0.84 -24.02
CA THR A 145 6.26 -1.57 -25.21
C THR A 145 5.88 -0.86 -26.52
N GLU A 146 6.41 -1.34 -27.65
CA GLU A 146 6.04 -0.95 -29.00
C GLU A 146 5.38 -2.14 -29.72
N VAL A 147 4.21 -1.92 -30.31
CA VAL A 147 3.50 -2.92 -31.12
C VAL A 147 3.51 -2.45 -32.58
N ARG A 148 3.93 -3.32 -33.50
CA ARG A 148 4.03 -3.00 -34.93
C ARG A 148 3.01 -3.77 -35.75
N MET A 149 2.37 -3.10 -36.70
CA MET A 149 1.56 -3.80 -37.71
C MET A 149 2.47 -4.70 -38.58
N PRO A 150 2.12 -5.99 -38.75
CA PRO A 150 2.83 -6.87 -39.68
C PRO A 150 2.83 -6.29 -41.09
N THR A 151 4.00 -6.25 -41.74
CA THR A 151 4.16 -5.60 -43.05
C THR A 151 3.79 -6.51 -44.23
N SER A 152 3.57 -7.81 -44.00
CA SER A 152 3.23 -8.82 -45.01
C SER A 152 1.79 -8.72 -45.55
N VAL A 153 0.93 -7.88 -44.95
CA VAL A 153 -0.51 -7.83 -45.28
C VAL A 153 -0.84 -6.88 -46.45
N PHE A 154 0.18 -6.44 -47.20
CA PHE A 154 0.01 -5.74 -48.48
C PHE A 154 0.02 -6.68 -49.70
N SER A 155 0.16 -8.00 -49.50
CA SER A 155 -0.12 -8.99 -50.53
C SER A 155 -1.63 -9.06 -50.80
N ALA A 156 -2.04 -8.82 -52.04
CA ALA A 156 -3.45 -8.83 -52.45
C ALA A 156 -4.09 -10.20 -52.16
N GLY A 157 -4.97 -10.25 -51.15
CA GLY A 157 -5.75 -11.44 -50.78
C GLY A 157 -5.71 -11.85 -49.30
N GLN A 158 -4.83 -11.28 -48.46
CA GLN A 158 -4.78 -11.57 -47.02
C GLN A 158 -5.72 -10.65 -46.22
N THR A 159 -6.43 -11.22 -45.25
CA THR A 159 -7.29 -10.48 -44.30
C THR A 159 -6.44 -9.57 -43.41
N LYS A 160 -6.98 -8.39 -43.06
CA LYS A 160 -6.33 -7.43 -42.17
C LYS A 160 -5.94 -8.11 -40.84
N PRO A 161 -4.80 -7.76 -40.22
CA PRO A 161 -4.39 -8.37 -38.96
C PRO A 161 -5.39 -7.95 -37.87
N SER A 162 -6.22 -8.91 -37.44
CA SER A 162 -7.34 -8.66 -36.54
C SER A 162 -6.90 -8.48 -35.08
N LYS A 163 -5.78 -9.11 -34.69
CA LYS A 163 -5.29 -9.19 -33.31
C LYS A 163 -3.78 -8.95 -33.26
N LEU A 164 -3.33 -8.17 -32.27
CA LEU A 164 -1.94 -7.97 -31.91
C LEU A 164 -1.79 -8.22 -30.41
N GLU A 165 -0.69 -8.83 -29.97
CA GLU A 165 -0.45 -9.18 -28.57
C GLU A 165 0.90 -8.63 -28.10
N THR A 166 1.00 -8.30 -26.81
CA THR A 166 2.28 -7.94 -26.17
C THR A 166 2.93 -9.15 -25.51
N ASP A 167 4.23 -9.04 -25.20
CA ASP A 167 4.87 -9.93 -24.22
C ASP A 167 4.08 -9.91 -22.90
N TYR A 168 4.12 -11.02 -22.17
CA TYR A 168 3.52 -11.10 -20.83
C TYR A 168 4.42 -10.48 -19.75
N PHE A 169 3.80 -10.08 -18.65
CA PHE A 169 4.47 -9.50 -17.48
C PHE A 169 3.74 -9.91 -16.19
N ALA A 170 4.46 -9.93 -15.05
CA ALA A 170 3.91 -10.36 -13.76
C ALA A 170 3.43 -9.17 -12.91
N PHE A 171 2.23 -9.28 -12.33
CA PHE A 171 1.68 -8.32 -11.37
C PHE A 171 0.59 -8.95 -10.48
N GLY A 172 0.63 -8.69 -9.17
CA GLY A 172 -0.39 -9.18 -8.22
C GLY A 172 -0.37 -10.68 -7.94
N GLY A 173 0.65 -11.40 -8.40
CA GLY A 173 0.71 -12.86 -8.36
C GLY A 173 0.14 -13.55 -9.61
N PHE A 174 -0.27 -12.77 -10.62
CA PHE A 174 -0.75 -13.25 -11.91
C PHE A 174 0.16 -12.78 -13.04
N ASP A 175 0.11 -13.47 -14.16
CA ASP A 175 0.72 -13.08 -15.44
C ASP A 175 -0.33 -12.40 -16.32
N TRP A 176 0.07 -11.37 -17.03
CA TRP A 176 -0.82 -10.53 -17.84
C TRP A 176 -0.20 -10.22 -19.19
N ASN A 177 -1.02 -10.04 -20.23
CA ASN A 177 -0.61 -9.33 -21.45
C ASN A 177 -1.70 -8.37 -21.94
N LEU A 178 -1.37 -7.55 -22.94
CA LEU A 178 -2.34 -6.72 -23.64
C LEU A 178 -2.64 -7.32 -25.02
N VAL A 179 -3.92 -7.40 -25.34
CA VAL A 179 -4.43 -7.75 -26.67
C VAL A 179 -5.06 -6.52 -27.30
N ILE A 180 -4.57 -6.13 -28.47
CA ILE A 180 -5.02 -4.96 -29.22
C ILE A 180 -5.71 -5.46 -30.50
N TYR A 181 -6.93 -4.98 -30.74
CA TYR A 181 -7.68 -5.20 -31.98
C TYR A 181 -7.69 -3.87 -32.76
N PRO A 182 -6.84 -3.69 -33.79
CA PRO A 182 -6.69 -2.40 -34.49
C PRO A 182 -7.96 -1.88 -35.19
N HIS A 183 -8.95 -2.76 -35.37
CA HIS A 183 -10.22 -2.50 -36.04
C HIS A 183 -11.45 -2.89 -35.21
N GLY A 184 -11.26 -3.24 -33.93
CA GLY A 184 -12.31 -3.75 -33.04
C GLY A 184 -12.40 -5.28 -33.04
N LYS A 185 -12.92 -5.85 -31.94
CA LYS A 185 -12.99 -7.31 -31.71
C LYS A 185 -14.03 -8.01 -32.58
N ASP A 186 -15.19 -7.39 -32.79
CA ASP A 186 -16.35 -7.98 -33.46
C ASP A 186 -16.56 -7.49 -34.91
N ALA A 187 -15.48 -6.99 -35.54
CA ALA A 187 -15.54 -6.34 -36.85
C ALA A 187 -15.91 -7.25 -38.03
N ASP A 188 -15.90 -8.58 -37.85
CA ASP A 188 -16.20 -9.56 -38.91
C ASP A 188 -17.70 -9.77 -39.17
N GLY A 189 -18.59 -9.32 -38.26
CA GLY A 189 -20.05 -9.49 -38.40
C GLY A 189 -20.80 -8.27 -38.95
N CYS A 190 -20.39 -7.06 -38.56
CA CYS A 190 -21.12 -5.84 -38.85
C CYS A 190 -20.43 -5.00 -39.93
N ARG A 191 -20.99 -4.98 -41.15
CA ARG A 191 -20.63 -4.02 -42.21
C ARG A 191 -21.12 -2.61 -41.83
N GLY A 192 -20.47 -2.00 -40.82
CA GLY A 192 -20.99 -0.84 -40.07
C GLY A 192 -19.91 0.08 -39.50
N GLN A 193 -19.02 0.56 -40.36
CA GLN A 193 -18.38 1.90 -40.32
C GLN A 193 -17.48 2.34 -39.14
N ASP A 194 -17.45 1.66 -37.98
CA ASP A 194 -16.57 2.02 -36.85
C ASP A 194 -15.34 1.11 -36.74
N SER A 195 -14.30 1.38 -37.55
CA SER A 195 -12.97 0.75 -37.45
C SER A 195 -12.15 1.27 -36.25
N ARG A 196 -12.78 1.37 -35.08
CA ARG A 196 -12.19 1.87 -33.83
C ARG A 196 -11.39 0.77 -33.14
N MET A 197 -10.28 1.12 -32.52
CA MET A 197 -9.42 0.16 -31.85
C MET A 197 -9.98 -0.21 -30.46
N SER A 198 -9.94 -1.49 -30.08
CA SER A 198 -10.16 -1.94 -28.70
C SER A 198 -8.94 -2.64 -28.12
N VAL A 199 -8.74 -2.52 -26.80
CA VAL A 199 -7.59 -3.07 -26.07
C VAL A 199 -8.08 -3.79 -24.82
N TYR A 200 -7.64 -5.03 -24.62
CA TYR A 200 -8.02 -5.86 -23.48
C TYR A 200 -6.78 -6.20 -22.68
N LEU A 201 -6.86 -6.03 -21.35
CA LEU A 201 -5.90 -6.61 -20.42
C LEU A 201 -6.34 -8.05 -20.14
N MET A 202 -5.52 -9.01 -20.53
CA MET A 202 -5.81 -10.43 -20.39
C MET A 202 -4.98 -11.01 -19.26
N ARG A 203 -5.62 -11.76 -18.37
CA ARG A 203 -4.96 -12.58 -17.35
C ARG A 203 -4.59 -13.94 -17.93
N LEU A 204 -3.39 -14.42 -17.65
CA LEU A 204 -2.82 -15.64 -18.24
C LEU A 204 -2.58 -16.76 -17.20
N SER A 205 -2.78 -16.49 -15.91
CA SER A 205 -2.62 -17.46 -14.82
C SER A 205 -3.58 -17.18 -13.65
N GLY A 206 -3.77 -18.17 -12.76
CA GLY A 206 -4.60 -18.04 -11.55
C GLY A 206 -6.12 -17.98 -11.77
N PHE A 207 -6.62 -18.68 -12.80
CA PHE A 207 -8.04 -18.74 -13.19
C PHE A 207 -8.97 -19.42 -12.17
N ASP A 208 -8.42 -20.10 -11.18
CA ASP A 208 -9.11 -20.69 -10.04
C ASP A 208 -9.74 -19.65 -9.10
N HIS A 209 -9.37 -18.38 -9.26
CA HIS A 209 -10.03 -17.25 -8.62
C HIS A 209 -10.46 -16.22 -9.67
N ARG A 210 -11.50 -15.44 -9.37
CA ARG A 210 -11.76 -14.16 -10.07
C ARG A 210 -10.73 -13.13 -9.58
N CYS A 211 -10.37 -12.18 -10.44
CA CYS A 211 -9.44 -11.10 -10.08
C CYS A 211 -10.04 -9.73 -10.40
N ARG A 212 -10.26 -8.88 -9.40
CA ARG A 212 -10.53 -7.46 -9.63
C ARG A 212 -9.21 -6.76 -9.96
N VAL A 213 -9.20 -6.00 -11.04
CA VAL A 213 -8.00 -5.32 -11.55
C VAL A 213 -8.29 -3.85 -11.79
N ARG A 214 -7.33 -2.99 -11.43
CA ARG A 214 -7.40 -1.54 -11.68
C ARG A 214 -6.13 -1.09 -12.38
N TYR A 215 -6.27 -0.38 -13.49
CA TYR A 215 -5.15 -0.02 -14.36
C TYR A 215 -5.45 1.24 -15.18
N SER A 216 -4.43 1.80 -15.84
CA SER A 216 -4.62 2.83 -16.87
C SER A 216 -3.73 2.57 -18.08
N LEU A 217 -4.27 2.83 -19.27
CA LEU A 217 -3.61 2.66 -20.56
C LEU A 217 -3.36 4.03 -21.20
N ALA A 218 -2.21 4.15 -21.84
CA ALA A 218 -1.88 5.23 -22.75
C ALA A 218 -1.35 4.65 -24.08
N LEU A 219 -1.85 5.16 -25.20
CA LEU A 219 -1.55 4.66 -26.54
C LEU A 219 -1.13 5.83 -27.44
N GLY A 220 -0.07 5.66 -28.22
CA GLY A 220 0.54 6.73 -29.00
C GLY A 220 1.58 7.54 -28.22
N GLU A 221 2.05 8.65 -28.81
CA GLU A 221 3.09 9.51 -28.25
C GLU A 221 2.91 10.98 -28.68
N GLY A 222 3.36 11.92 -27.82
CA GLY A 222 3.20 13.36 -28.03
C GLY A 222 1.73 13.76 -28.18
N GLU A 223 1.45 14.67 -29.12
CA GLU A 223 0.10 15.13 -29.48
C GLU A 223 -0.85 14.02 -29.99
N ARG A 224 -0.32 12.83 -30.29
CA ARG A 224 -1.11 11.65 -30.72
C ARG A 224 -1.39 10.67 -29.58
N ARG A 225 -0.99 11.00 -28.36
CA ARG A 225 -1.27 10.17 -27.19
C ARG A 225 -2.74 10.28 -26.79
N ILE A 226 -3.36 9.14 -26.51
CA ILE A 226 -4.64 9.04 -25.82
C ILE A 226 -4.46 8.26 -24.52
N ASP A 227 -5.24 8.61 -23.50
CA ASP A 227 -5.22 7.98 -22.18
C ASP A 227 -6.62 7.47 -21.83
N SER A 228 -6.71 6.31 -21.16
CA SER A 228 -8.00 5.69 -20.80
C SER A 228 -8.68 6.28 -19.57
N GLY A 229 -7.95 7.07 -18.77
CA GLY A 229 -8.27 7.24 -17.36
C GLY A 229 -8.02 5.94 -16.58
N GLN A 230 -8.55 5.84 -15.36
CA GLN A 230 -8.51 4.59 -14.61
C GLN A 230 -9.64 3.66 -15.07
N ILE A 231 -9.28 2.44 -15.45
CA ILE A 231 -10.21 1.35 -15.73
C ILE A 231 -10.23 0.45 -14.49
N GLU A 232 -11.43 0.12 -14.04
CA GLU A 232 -11.68 -0.94 -13.08
C GLU A 232 -12.42 -2.07 -13.80
N ASP A 233 -11.95 -3.30 -13.62
CA ASP A 233 -12.39 -4.47 -14.40
C ASP A 233 -12.38 -5.72 -13.50
N ILE A 234 -13.16 -6.74 -13.87
CA ILE A 234 -13.14 -8.04 -13.19
C ILE A 234 -12.74 -9.09 -14.22
N SER A 235 -11.50 -9.57 -14.08
CA SER A 235 -10.99 -10.69 -14.88
C SER A 235 -11.74 -11.96 -14.50
N ASP A 236 -12.47 -12.50 -15.47
CA ASP A 236 -13.30 -13.69 -15.35
C ASP A 236 -12.49 -15.00 -15.34
N ALA A 237 -13.18 -16.14 -15.49
CA ALA A 237 -12.56 -17.46 -15.52
C ALA A 237 -11.77 -17.74 -16.81
N GLU A 238 -12.03 -17.01 -17.90
CA GLU A 238 -11.26 -17.05 -19.16
C GLU A 238 -10.10 -16.05 -19.15
N GLY A 239 -9.96 -15.27 -18.06
CA GLY A 239 -8.97 -14.20 -17.93
C GLY A 239 -9.37 -12.90 -18.62
N CYS A 240 -10.54 -12.84 -19.23
CA CYS A 240 -11.04 -11.67 -19.96
C CYS A 240 -11.56 -10.61 -19.01
N GLY A 241 -11.36 -9.34 -19.37
CA GLY A 241 -12.08 -8.19 -18.83
C GLY A 241 -12.93 -7.51 -19.91
N PHE A 242 -13.70 -6.48 -19.53
CA PHE A 242 -14.53 -5.71 -20.46
C PHE A 242 -13.71 -4.97 -21.52
N GLY A 243 -12.49 -4.54 -21.17
CA GLY A 243 -11.55 -3.88 -22.08
C GLY A 243 -11.91 -2.45 -22.48
N TRP A 244 -10.92 -1.74 -23.01
CA TRP A 244 -11.02 -0.35 -23.40
C TRP A 244 -11.34 -0.19 -24.89
N HIS A 245 -12.46 0.46 -25.18
CA HIS A 245 -12.91 0.77 -26.52
C HIS A 245 -12.58 2.23 -26.84
N THR A 246 -11.64 2.46 -27.75
CA THR A 246 -11.15 3.82 -28.05
C THR A 246 -12.07 4.56 -29.02
N ARG A 247 -11.97 5.90 -29.06
CA ARG A 247 -12.70 6.75 -30.02
C ARG A 247 -11.90 7.03 -31.30
N VAL A 248 -10.70 6.48 -31.43
CA VAL A 248 -9.74 6.75 -32.52
C VAL A 248 -9.44 5.47 -33.30
N ARG A 249 -8.85 5.62 -34.48
CA ARG A 249 -8.37 4.50 -35.30
C ARG A 249 -6.86 4.38 -35.15
N TRP A 250 -6.32 3.19 -35.44
CA TRP A 250 -4.88 2.93 -35.42
C TRP A 250 -4.05 3.99 -36.18
N SER A 251 -4.52 4.41 -37.36
CA SER A 251 -3.88 5.43 -38.22
C SER A 251 -3.67 6.78 -37.56
N ASP A 252 -4.54 7.12 -36.61
CA ASP A 252 -4.62 8.46 -36.03
C ASP A 252 -3.56 8.62 -34.93
N ILE A 253 -3.19 7.51 -34.27
CA ILE A 253 -2.27 7.48 -33.12
C ILE A 253 -0.91 6.79 -33.39
N ALA A 254 -0.85 5.85 -34.34
CA ALA A 254 0.39 5.16 -34.68
C ALA A 254 1.34 6.06 -35.49
N HIS A 255 2.65 5.86 -35.31
CA HIS A 255 3.70 6.52 -36.08
C HIS A 255 4.50 5.47 -36.88
N LYS A 256 4.59 5.64 -38.21
CA LYS A 256 5.29 4.69 -39.11
C LYS A 256 4.88 3.22 -38.89
N GLY A 257 3.58 2.96 -38.69
CA GLY A 257 3.04 1.62 -38.44
C GLY A 257 3.33 1.04 -37.05
N THR A 258 3.98 1.80 -36.17
CA THR A 258 4.29 1.42 -34.78
C THR A 258 3.38 2.18 -33.82
N LEU A 259 2.78 1.46 -32.86
CA LEU A 259 2.02 2.02 -31.75
C LEU A 259 2.82 1.83 -30.46
N ARG A 260 3.08 2.94 -29.77
CA ARG A 260 3.63 2.89 -28.42
C ARG A 260 2.51 2.64 -27.42
N VAL A 261 2.77 1.74 -26.47
CA VAL A 261 1.82 1.29 -25.45
C VAL A 261 2.45 1.49 -24.08
N SER A 262 1.73 2.16 -23.18
CA SER A 262 2.11 2.29 -21.77
C SER A 262 0.92 1.87 -20.90
N LEU A 263 1.16 0.95 -19.98
CA LEU A 263 0.18 0.42 -19.04
C LEU A 263 0.69 0.66 -17.62
N GLU A 264 -0.09 1.34 -16.80
CA GLU A 264 0.16 1.46 -15.36
C GLU A 264 -0.79 0.53 -14.61
N MET A 265 -0.22 -0.45 -13.91
CA MET A 265 -0.96 -1.40 -13.08
C MET A 265 -1.10 -0.82 -11.68
N LEU A 266 -2.33 -0.64 -11.21
CA LEU A 266 -2.64 -0.03 -9.92
C LEU A 266 -2.99 -1.11 -8.88
N GLU A 267 -3.89 -2.03 -9.22
CA GLU A 267 -4.34 -3.10 -8.32
C GLU A 267 -4.65 -4.39 -9.06
N ALA A 268 -4.42 -5.53 -8.41
CA ALA A 268 -4.86 -6.85 -8.84
C ALA A 268 -5.14 -7.70 -7.59
N ARG A 269 -6.42 -7.90 -7.26
CA ARG A 269 -6.87 -8.58 -6.04
C ARG A 269 -7.67 -9.83 -6.38
N THR A 270 -7.29 -10.94 -5.76
CA THR A 270 -8.09 -12.16 -5.72
C THR A 270 -9.42 -11.88 -5.04
N ILE A 271 -10.53 -12.17 -5.70
CA ILE A 271 -11.87 -12.01 -5.10
C ILE A 271 -12.55 -13.37 -4.92
N CYS A 272 -13.34 -13.50 -3.86
CA CYS A 272 -14.20 -14.63 -3.60
C CYS A 272 -15.63 -14.12 -3.40
N GLU A 273 -16.57 -14.58 -4.23
CA GLU A 273 -17.99 -14.23 -4.12
C GLU A 273 -18.77 -15.44 -3.61
N VAL A 274 -19.51 -15.25 -2.52
CA VAL A 274 -20.20 -16.31 -1.78
C VAL A 274 -21.63 -15.91 -1.44
N ALA A 275 -22.55 -16.86 -1.59
CA ALA A 275 -23.94 -16.71 -1.15
C ALA A 275 -24.06 -17.23 0.28
N VAL A 276 -24.38 -16.34 1.21
CA VAL A 276 -24.48 -16.60 2.65
C VAL A 276 -25.96 -16.67 3.03
N GLN A 277 -26.40 -17.79 3.60
CA GLN A 277 -27.79 -17.94 4.04
C GLN A 277 -28.09 -16.97 5.20
N ALA A 278 -29.14 -16.15 5.06
CA ALA A 278 -29.55 -15.14 6.05
C ALA A 278 -31.04 -15.23 6.44
N LEU A 279 -31.83 -16.05 5.76
CA LEU A 279 -33.19 -16.43 6.14
C LEU A 279 -33.38 -17.95 6.00
N GLY A 280 -34.40 -18.51 6.67
CA GLY A 280 -34.80 -19.91 6.53
C GLY A 280 -34.47 -20.77 7.75
N THR A 281 -33.42 -21.59 7.66
CA THR A 281 -33.13 -22.63 8.67
C THR A 281 -32.72 -22.06 10.03
N SER A 282 -33.18 -22.69 11.12
CA SER A 282 -32.84 -22.30 12.50
C SER A 282 -31.34 -22.32 12.82
N VAL A 283 -30.54 -23.03 12.02
CA VAL A 283 -29.08 -22.96 12.03
C VAL A 283 -28.66 -22.59 10.61
N LEU A 284 -27.92 -21.49 10.46
CA LEU A 284 -27.46 -21.02 9.16
C LEU A 284 -26.13 -21.73 8.79
N PRO A 285 -26.06 -22.40 7.64
CA PRO A 285 -24.83 -23.06 7.20
C PRO A 285 -23.75 -22.02 6.88
N ALA A 286 -22.49 -22.38 7.13
CA ALA A 286 -21.36 -21.57 6.70
C ALA A 286 -21.01 -21.88 5.24
N ALA A 287 -20.94 -20.84 4.41
CA ALA A 287 -20.47 -20.93 3.03
C ALA A 287 -18.93 -21.02 3.01
N PRO A 288 -18.32 -21.98 2.31
CA PRO A 288 -16.87 -22.06 2.18
C PRO A 288 -16.33 -20.98 1.22
N CYS A 289 -15.16 -20.45 1.53
CA CYS A 289 -14.39 -19.55 0.68
C CYS A 289 -12.90 -19.87 0.77
N TYR A 290 -12.10 -19.32 -0.16
CA TYR A 290 -10.65 -19.52 -0.19
C TYR A 290 -9.94 -18.20 -0.38
N ASP A 291 -8.77 -18.05 0.26
CA ASP A 291 -7.87 -16.92 0.03
C ASP A 291 -6.95 -17.14 -1.17
N ARG A 292 -6.15 -16.12 -1.51
CA ARG A 292 -5.16 -16.15 -2.60
C ARG A 292 -4.14 -17.30 -2.46
N ASP A 293 -3.84 -17.71 -1.24
CA ASP A 293 -2.87 -18.76 -0.94
C ASP A 293 -3.58 -20.15 -0.82
N LYS A 294 -4.84 -20.21 -1.33
CA LYS A 294 -5.75 -21.37 -1.37
C LYS A 294 -6.11 -21.98 -0.02
N GLN A 295 -5.88 -21.26 1.06
CA GLN A 295 -6.27 -21.74 2.39
C GLN A 295 -7.78 -21.60 2.56
N ALA A 296 -8.39 -22.54 3.30
CA ALA A 296 -9.83 -22.62 3.49
C ALA A 296 -10.34 -21.66 4.57
N TRP A 297 -11.46 -21.02 4.26
CA TRP A 297 -12.23 -20.13 5.13
C TRP A 297 -13.71 -20.53 5.08
N ALA A 298 -14.49 -20.07 6.05
CA ALA A 298 -15.94 -20.19 5.98
C ALA A 298 -16.62 -18.95 6.58
N ILE A 299 -17.71 -18.51 5.94
CA ILE A 299 -18.48 -17.34 6.35
C ILE A 299 -19.95 -17.70 6.55
N ARG A 300 -20.57 -17.21 7.63
CA ARG A 300 -22.01 -17.36 7.91
C ARG A 300 -22.61 -16.02 8.32
N ALA A 301 -23.91 -15.85 8.15
CA ALA A 301 -24.60 -14.72 8.77
C ALA A 301 -24.79 -15.00 10.28
N ASP A 302 -24.75 -13.93 11.05
CA ASP A 302 -25.15 -13.86 12.45
C ASP A 302 -26.28 -12.83 12.57
N LEU A 303 -27.39 -13.27 13.16
CA LEU A 303 -28.67 -12.55 13.19
C LEU A 303 -29.09 -12.17 14.62
N ASN A 304 -28.18 -12.33 15.59
CA ASN A 304 -28.43 -12.11 17.02
C ASN A 304 -28.24 -10.65 17.47
N SER A 305 -28.35 -9.68 16.55
CA SER A 305 -28.17 -8.24 16.80
C SER A 305 -29.19 -7.43 16.01
N ASP A 306 -29.12 -6.10 16.08
CA ASP A 306 -30.06 -5.21 15.37
C ASP A 306 -29.72 -5.09 13.88
N THR A 307 -28.45 -5.24 13.51
CA THR A 307 -27.98 -5.38 12.13
C THR A 307 -27.52 -6.80 11.82
N VAL A 308 -27.58 -7.18 10.54
CA VAL A 308 -26.95 -8.42 10.08
C VAL A 308 -25.45 -8.32 10.28
N ARG A 309 -24.87 -9.37 10.85
CA ARG A 309 -23.42 -9.55 11.00
C ARG A 309 -22.94 -10.71 10.15
N LEU A 310 -21.67 -10.69 9.77
CA LEU A 310 -20.99 -11.77 9.05
C LEU A 310 -19.88 -12.34 9.92
N HIS A 311 -19.95 -13.65 10.19
CA HIS A 311 -18.97 -14.37 10.97
C HIS A 311 -18.02 -15.14 10.05
N LEU A 312 -16.78 -14.66 9.91
CA LEU A 312 -15.74 -15.23 9.06
C LEU A 312 -14.72 -16.02 9.89
N VAL A 313 -14.47 -17.28 9.53
CA VAL A 313 -13.60 -18.22 10.26
C VAL A 313 -12.52 -18.77 9.34
N TYR A 314 -11.26 -18.75 9.80
CA TYR A 314 -10.14 -19.38 9.13
C TYR A 314 -10.05 -20.88 9.48
N LYS A 315 -10.29 -21.76 8.51
CA LYS A 315 -10.35 -23.22 8.75
C LYS A 315 -8.96 -23.86 8.80
N ASP A 316 -8.01 -23.29 8.08
CA ASP A 316 -6.63 -23.77 7.99
C ASP A 316 -5.69 -23.11 9.03
N ILE A 317 -6.24 -22.68 10.18
CA ILE A 317 -5.45 -22.15 11.30
C ILE A 317 -4.40 -23.16 11.80
N HIS A 318 -4.73 -24.45 11.74
CA HIS A 318 -3.83 -25.56 12.07
C HIS A 318 -2.63 -25.68 11.10
N ASN A 319 -2.72 -25.13 9.89
CA ASN A 319 -1.63 -25.12 8.90
C ASN A 319 -0.63 -23.97 9.11
N VAL A 320 -0.90 -23.02 10.02
CA VAL A 320 0.08 -21.99 10.38
C VAL A 320 1.32 -22.66 10.99
N PRO A 321 2.53 -22.44 10.46
CA PRO A 321 3.74 -23.06 11.00
C PRO A 321 4.01 -22.69 12.46
N ARG A 322 4.50 -23.66 13.25
CA ARG A 322 4.93 -23.42 14.64
C ARG A 322 5.92 -22.27 14.73
N ASN A 323 5.80 -21.47 15.79
CA ASN A 323 6.60 -20.27 16.02
C ASN A 323 6.56 -19.26 14.85
N HIS A 324 5.46 -19.20 14.10
CA HIS A 324 5.19 -18.16 13.11
C HIS A 324 3.79 -17.59 13.32
N LEU A 325 3.58 -16.39 12.78
CA LEU A 325 2.34 -15.63 12.82
C LEU A 325 1.92 -15.34 11.36
N ARG A 326 0.73 -15.76 10.94
CA ARG A 326 0.19 -15.39 9.62
C ARG A 326 -0.62 -14.10 9.77
N TYR A 327 -0.12 -13.01 9.21
CA TYR A 327 -0.92 -11.81 8.96
C TYR A 327 -1.77 -12.01 7.71
N VAL A 328 -3.04 -11.60 7.75
CA VAL A 328 -3.95 -11.55 6.60
C VAL A 328 -4.80 -10.28 6.68
N SER A 329 -4.98 -9.59 5.56
CA SER A 329 -5.95 -8.50 5.38
C SER A 329 -6.89 -8.77 4.22
N TRP A 330 -8.12 -8.29 4.32
CA TRP A 330 -9.14 -8.33 3.27
C TRP A 330 -10.11 -7.16 3.38
N SER A 331 -10.76 -6.83 2.27
CA SER A 331 -11.95 -5.98 2.23
C SER A 331 -13.19 -6.86 2.03
N ALA A 332 -14.36 -6.39 2.45
CA ALA A 332 -15.59 -7.15 2.39
C ALA A 332 -16.73 -6.27 1.89
N TYR A 333 -17.53 -6.79 0.97
CA TYR A 333 -18.60 -6.05 0.30
C TYR A 333 -19.91 -6.85 0.30
N LEU A 334 -21.02 -6.15 0.55
CA LEU A 334 -22.36 -6.61 0.22
C LEU A 334 -22.64 -6.31 -1.25
N LEU A 335 -23.12 -7.31 -2.01
CA LEU A 335 -23.52 -7.14 -3.41
C LEU A 335 -25.03 -6.91 -3.51
N ARG A 336 -25.41 -5.81 -4.17
CA ARG A 336 -26.80 -5.39 -4.40
C ARG A 336 -27.16 -5.48 -5.88
N GLY A 337 -28.36 -5.94 -6.19
CA GLY A 337 -28.88 -6.05 -7.56
C GLY A 337 -28.43 -7.31 -8.31
N GLU A 338 -28.97 -7.53 -9.51
CA GLU A 338 -28.72 -8.74 -10.32
C GLU A 338 -28.24 -8.42 -11.74
N GLY A 339 -27.63 -9.43 -12.37
CA GLY A 339 -27.07 -9.33 -13.72
C GLY A 339 -26.01 -8.24 -13.85
N PRO A 340 -26.08 -7.37 -14.89
CA PRO A 340 -25.06 -6.34 -15.13
C PRO A 340 -25.10 -5.17 -14.14
N ASN A 341 -26.14 -5.07 -13.29
CA ASN A 341 -26.36 -3.95 -12.38
C ASN A 341 -25.89 -4.23 -10.94
N ILE A 342 -24.97 -5.19 -10.76
CA ILE A 342 -24.42 -5.53 -9.44
C ILE A 342 -23.57 -4.36 -8.93
N THR A 343 -23.92 -3.85 -7.75
CA THR A 343 -23.15 -2.82 -7.02
C THR A 343 -22.56 -3.43 -5.77
N ALA A 344 -21.27 -3.18 -5.51
CA ALA A 344 -20.56 -3.65 -4.33
C ALA A 344 -20.48 -2.52 -3.29
N ILE A 345 -20.93 -2.78 -2.07
CA ILE A 345 -21.00 -1.80 -0.98
C ILE A 345 -20.13 -2.30 0.18
N GLY A 346 -19.09 -1.53 0.51
CA GLY A 346 -18.10 -1.89 1.53
C GLY A 346 -18.72 -2.00 2.92
N LEU A 347 -18.25 -2.97 3.69
CA LEU A 347 -18.63 -3.11 5.10
C LEU A 347 -17.96 -2.01 5.96
N PRO A 348 -18.64 -1.51 7.00
CA PRO A 348 -18.03 -0.63 7.99
C PRO A 348 -16.73 -1.21 8.57
N GLY A 349 -15.70 -0.36 8.70
CA GLY A 349 -14.41 -0.77 9.26
C GLY A 349 -13.46 -1.48 8.29
N GLU A 350 -13.79 -1.57 6.99
CA GLU A 350 -12.82 -2.08 6.00
C GLU A 350 -11.61 -1.13 5.81
N PRO A 351 -10.41 -1.65 5.48
CA PRO A 351 -10.06 -3.06 5.34
C PRO A 351 -9.88 -3.75 6.71
N PHE A 352 -10.35 -4.99 6.80
CA PHE A 352 -10.13 -5.85 7.95
C PHE A 352 -8.71 -6.45 7.91
N SER A 353 -8.17 -6.78 9.08
CA SER A 353 -6.97 -7.62 9.18
C SER A 353 -6.89 -8.37 10.50
N ARG A 354 -6.21 -9.52 10.50
CA ARG A 354 -5.95 -10.32 11.70
C ARG A 354 -4.62 -11.06 11.60
N TYR A 355 -4.08 -11.38 12.77
CA TYR A 355 -2.93 -12.25 12.95
C TYR A 355 -3.41 -13.62 13.47
N TYR A 356 -2.90 -14.69 12.87
CA TYR A 356 -3.22 -16.07 13.23
C TYR A 356 -1.95 -16.82 13.68
N VAL A 357 -2.06 -17.56 14.78
CA VAL A 357 -1.07 -18.54 15.26
C VAL A 357 -1.61 -19.95 15.04
N GLN A 358 -0.78 -20.98 15.26
CA GLN A 358 -1.24 -22.36 15.15
C GLN A 358 -2.14 -22.73 16.33
N GLU A 359 -3.43 -22.91 16.07
CA GLU A 359 -4.45 -23.34 17.04
C GLU A 359 -5.28 -24.50 16.47
N SER A 360 -6.11 -25.12 17.30
CA SER A 360 -7.01 -26.22 16.87
C SER A 360 -8.23 -25.71 16.11
N VAL A 361 -8.76 -24.54 16.49
CA VAL A 361 -9.97 -23.91 15.93
C VAL A 361 -9.78 -22.39 15.98
N ASP A 362 -10.21 -21.68 14.93
CA ASP A 362 -10.36 -20.23 14.96
C ASP A 362 -11.77 -19.88 15.46
N GLU A 363 -11.84 -19.04 16.49
CA GLU A 363 -13.11 -18.47 16.98
C GLU A 363 -13.78 -17.57 15.94
N GLY A 364 -13.03 -17.01 14.98
CA GLY A 364 -13.54 -16.19 13.89
C GLY A 364 -13.63 -14.70 14.21
N ILE A 365 -14.00 -13.91 13.20
CA ILE A 365 -14.24 -12.46 13.28
C ILE A 365 -15.70 -12.19 12.94
N ILE A 366 -16.32 -11.31 13.73
CA ILE A 366 -17.60 -10.68 13.40
C ILE A 366 -17.32 -9.39 12.63
N MET A 367 -17.85 -9.30 11.41
CA MET A 367 -17.88 -8.10 10.58
C MET A 367 -19.31 -7.55 10.58
N GLU A 368 -19.49 -6.29 10.97
CA GLU A 368 -20.82 -5.66 11.00
C GLU A 368 -21.25 -5.20 9.61
N THR A 369 -22.56 -5.12 9.38
CA THR A 369 -23.12 -4.55 8.13
C THR A 369 -24.08 -3.41 8.45
N ASN A 370 -24.37 -2.60 7.44
CA ASN A 370 -25.38 -1.54 7.50
C ASN A 370 -26.80 -2.05 7.17
N VAL A 371 -27.04 -3.37 7.18
CA VAL A 371 -28.35 -3.95 6.84
C VAL A 371 -29.10 -4.23 8.13
N ASP A 372 -30.25 -3.58 8.31
CA ASP A 372 -31.11 -3.77 9.47
C ASP A 372 -31.78 -5.16 9.45
N MET A 373 -31.87 -5.81 10.61
CA MET A 373 -32.47 -7.14 10.72
C MET A 373 -33.97 -7.18 10.37
N ASN A 374 -34.69 -6.07 10.49
CA ASN A 374 -36.10 -5.97 10.15
C ASN A 374 -36.29 -5.87 8.64
N GLU A 375 -35.45 -5.09 7.92
CA GLU A 375 -35.45 -5.06 6.45
C GLU A 375 -35.27 -6.46 5.84
N VAL A 376 -34.41 -7.28 6.46
CA VAL A 376 -34.16 -8.68 6.09
C VAL A 376 -35.38 -9.56 6.37
N LYS A 377 -35.97 -9.47 7.57
CA LYS A 377 -37.16 -10.26 7.96
C LYS A 377 -38.40 -9.93 7.15
N GLU A 378 -38.60 -8.68 6.78
CA GLU A 378 -39.77 -8.20 6.02
C GLU A 378 -39.66 -8.49 4.51
N ASN A 379 -38.59 -9.16 4.07
CA ASN A 379 -38.37 -9.61 2.69
C ASN A 379 -38.32 -8.48 1.64
N HIS A 380 -38.05 -7.24 2.06
CA HIS A 380 -37.85 -6.07 1.21
C HIS A 380 -36.36 -5.68 1.06
N CYS A 381 -35.45 -6.46 1.65
CA CYS A 381 -34.01 -6.21 1.62
C CYS A 381 -33.41 -6.36 0.21
N PRO A 382 -32.81 -5.30 -0.38
CA PRO A 382 -32.29 -5.33 -1.76
C PRO A 382 -30.97 -6.11 -1.92
N TYR A 383 -30.45 -6.69 -0.83
CA TYR A 383 -29.26 -7.53 -0.79
C TYR A 383 -29.59 -9.03 -0.74
N LEU A 384 -30.85 -9.38 -0.47
CA LEU A 384 -31.32 -10.77 -0.50
C LEU A 384 -31.64 -11.20 -1.93
N THR A 385 -31.19 -12.41 -2.30
CA THR A 385 -31.76 -13.17 -3.42
C THR A 385 -33.10 -13.81 -3.01
N ASP A 386 -33.91 -14.24 -3.97
CA ASP A 386 -35.12 -15.06 -3.79
C ASP A 386 -34.96 -16.29 -2.87
N LYS A 387 -33.73 -16.79 -2.69
CA LYS A 387 -33.39 -17.93 -1.82
C LYS A 387 -33.09 -17.55 -0.36
N GLY A 388 -33.29 -16.29 0.03
CA GLY A 388 -32.94 -15.80 1.38
C GLY A 388 -31.43 -15.74 1.66
N GLN A 389 -30.63 -15.53 0.61
CA GLN A 389 -29.17 -15.47 0.67
C GLN A 389 -28.67 -14.05 0.42
N LEU A 390 -27.68 -13.61 1.20
CA LEU A 390 -26.89 -12.40 0.96
C LEU A 390 -25.70 -12.76 0.07
N ARG A 391 -25.43 -11.97 -0.97
CA ARG A 391 -24.22 -12.12 -1.79
C ARG A 391 -23.10 -11.26 -1.22
N ILE A 392 -22.03 -11.91 -0.75
CA ILE A 392 -20.85 -11.27 -0.17
C ILE A 392 -19.67 -11.42 -1.13
N ARG A 393 -18.91 -10.36 -1.34
CA ARG A 393 -17.59 -10.41 -1.99
C ARG A 393 -16.51 -10.15 -0.94
N LEU A 394 -15.54 -11.04 -0.85
CA LEU A 394 -14.28 -10.82 -0.13
C LEU A 394 -13.20 -10.48 -1.15
N GLU A 395 -12.43 -9.43 -0.91
CA GLU A 395 -11.25 -9.06 -1.71
C GLU A 395 -10.00 -9.24 -0.85
N TRP A 396 -9.13 -10.18 -1.22
CA TRP A 396 -7.95 -10.52 -0.43
C TRP A 396 -6.80 -9.54 -0.70
N ASN A 397 -6.25 -8.98 0.37
CA ASN A 397 -5.25 -7.93 0.33
C ASN A 397 -3.84 -8.51 0.53
N GLU A 398 -3.17 -8.11 1.62
CA GLU A 398 -1.82 -8.54 1.97
C GLU A 398 -1.88 -9.75 2.89
N SER A 399 -0.94 -10.69 2.71
CA SER A 399 -0.70 -11.77 3.67
C SER A 399 0.80 -12.02 3.78
N HIS A 400 1.26 -12.17 5.02
CA HIS A 400 2.67 -12.34 5.36
C HIS A 400 2.82 -13.41 6.44
N LEU A 401 3.78 -14.31 6.26
CA LEU A 401 4.20 -15.24 7.29
C LEU A 401 5.37 -14.62 8.06
N LEU A 402 5.10 -14.19 9.29
CA LEU A 402 6.06 -13.54 10.17
C LEU A 402 6.70 -14.59 11.09
N PHE A 403 8.00 -14.48 11.29
CA PHE A 403 8.77 -15.28 12.24
C PHE A 403 8.47 -14.84 13.67
N GLN A 404 8.40 -15.82 14.58
CA GLN A 404 8.22 -15.67 16.02
C GLN A 404 6.86 -15.09 16.42
N ALA A 405 5.97 -15.98 16.84
CA ALA A 405 4.57 -15.67 17.18
C ALA A 405 4.39 -14.91 18.51
N THR A 406 5.35 -15.03 19.43
CA THR A 406 5.28 -14.45 20.77
C THR A 406 6.07 -13.15 20.88
N TYR A 407 5.81 -12.40 21.96
CA TYR A 407 6.60 -11.23 22.34
C TYR A 407 8.07 -11.62 22.61
N HIS A 408 9.02 -10.79 22.18
CA HIS A 408 10.44 -11.06 22.34
C HIS A 408 11.25 -9.77 22.55
N LYS A 409 12.52 -9.92 22.96
CA LYS A 409 13.47 -8.81 23.19
C LYS A 409 13.66 -7.87 21.97
N TYR A 410 13.28 -8.32 20.78
CA TYR A 410 13.29 -7.52 19.55
C TYR A 410 12.09 -6.55 19.45
N ASP A 411 10.98 -6.86 20.12
CA ASP A 411 9.86 -5.91 20.30
C ASP A 411 10.20 -4.83 21.33
N ASP A 412 11.04 -5.14 22.33
CA ASP A 412 11.51 -4.17 23.33
C ASP A 412 12.27 -3.00 22.70
N VAL A 413 13.13 -3.24 21.71
CA VAL A 413 13.87 -2.18 21.00
C VAL A 413 12.91 -1.15 20.40
N CYS A 414 11.92 -1.61 19.63
CA CYS A 414 10.91 -0.72 19.04
C CYS A 414 10.07 0.01 20.11
N ARG A 415 9.75 -0.66 21.22
CA ARG A 415 9.00 -0.08 22.34
C ARG A 415 9.80 1.00 23.07
N VAL A 416 11.08 0.76 23.35
CA VAL A 416 12.02 1.71 23.96
C VAL A 416 12.22 2.92 23.05
N HIS A 417 12.47 2.70 21.75
CA HIS A 417 12.60 3.76 20.76
C HIS A 417 11.33 4.61 20.67
N ASN A 418 10.14 3.99 20.67
CA ASN A 418 8.87 4.74 20.65
C ASN A 418 8.71 5.62 21.91
N GLN A 419 9.08 5.12 23.09
CA GLN A 419 9.03 5.89 24.34
C GLN A 419 10.07 7.02 24.38
N GLN A 420 11.27 6.81 23.83
CA GLN A 420 12.29 7.85 23.69
C GLN A 420 11.83 8.95 22.74
N MET A 421 11.37 8.60 21.53
CA MET A 421 10.84 9.55 20.54
C MET A 421 9.68 10.38 21.09
N ARG A 422 8.73 9.77 21.83
CA ARG A 422 7.62 10.52 22.47
C ARG A 422 8.13 11.57 23.46
N ARG A 423 9.14 11.24 24.28
CA ARG A 423 9.73 12.20 25.24
C ARG A 423 10.45 13.33 24.53
N GLU A 424 11.19 13.03 23.47
CA GLU A 424 11.91 14.04 22.68
C GLU A 424 10.94 14.99 21.96
N ILE A 425 9.86 14.46 21.36
CA ILE A 425 8.78 15.26 20.75
C ILE A 425 8.16 16.21 21.78
N VAL A 426 7.83 15.74 23.00
CA VAL A 426 7.27 16.60 24.06
C VAL A 426 8.27 17.68 24.50
N SER A 427 9.56 17.34 24.61
CA SER A 427 10.61 18.31 24.94
C SER A 427 10.73 19.39 23.86
N LEU A 428 10.78 19.00 22.59
CA LEU A 428 10.85 19.92 21.45
C LEU A 428 9.59 20.79 21.31
N GLN A 429 8.41 20.27 21.66
CA GLN A 429 7.17 21.05 21.70
C GLN A 429 7.21 22.12 22.81
N ALA A 430 7.68 21.78 24.00
CA ALA A 430 7.84 22.72 25.11
C ALA A 430 8.89 23.80 24.79
N GLU A 431 9.99 23.42 24.14
CA GLU A 431 11.02 24.36 23.68
C GLU A 431 10.49 25.32 22.61
N ASN A 432 9.81 24.82 21.57
CA ASN A 432 9.20 25.66 20.53
C ASN A 432 8.19 26.65 21.14
N TYR A 433 7.31 26.20 22.06
CA TYR A 433 6.36 27.08 22.73
C TYR A 433 7.06 28.17 23.58
N SER A 434 8.16 27.83 24.25
CA SER A 434 9.00 28.81 24.98
C SER A 434 9.61 29.84 24.03
N LEU A 435 10.16 29.40 22.89
CA LEU A 435 10.73 30.27 21.85
C LEU A 435 9.67 31.18 21.21
N GLU A 436 8.47 30.68 20.94
CA GLU A 436 7.33 31.48 20.45
C GLU A 436 6.95 32.58 21.46
N ARG A 437 6.87 32.26 22.76
CA ARG A 437 6.63 33.25 23.82
C ARG A 437 7.74 34.30 23.90
N GLN A 438 9.01 33.90 23.75
CA GLN A 438 10.14 34.83 23.73
C GLN A 438 10.12 35.75 22.50
N LEU A 439 9.84 35.20 21.31
CA LEU A 439 9.70 35.97 20.07
C LEU A 439 8.56 36.99 20.17
N PHE A 440 7.39 36.59 20.69
CA PHE A 440 6.27 37.50 20.90
C PHE A 440 6.59 38.62 21.90
N SER A 441 7.27 38.28 23.01
CA SER A 441 7.74 39.28 24.00
C SER A 441 8.71 40.29 23.37
N TYR A 442 9.67 39.80 22.56
CA TYR A 442 10.64 40.64 21.86
C TYR A 442 9.99 41.55 20.81
N GLN A 443 9.06 41.02 20.00
CA GLN A 443 8.27 41.82 19.05
C GLN A 443 7.44 42.91 19.75
N LYS A 444 6.80 42.57 20.88
CA LYS A 444 6.06 43.54 21.71
C LYS A 444 6.99 44.63 22.25
N SER A 445 8.19 44.28 22.71
CA SER A 445 9.20 45.24 23.18
C SER A 445 9.67 46.18 22.05
N LEU A 446 9.95 45.67 20.86
CA LEU A 446 10.30 46.47 19.68
C LEU A 446 9.17 47.44 19.29
N ALA A 447 7.92 46.97 19.29
CA ALA A 447 6.75 47.81 18.98
C ALA A 447 6.59 48.97 19.97
N TYR A 448 6.78 48.72 21.28
CA TYR A 448 6.78 49.80 22.28
C TYR A 448 7.93 50.79 22.09
N ALA A 449 9.14 50.32 21.78
CA ALA A 449 10.29 51.19 21.52
C ALA A 449 10.06 52.09 20.30
N GLN A 450 9.49 51.54 19.22
CA GLN A 450 9.11 52.31 18.02
C GLN A 450 8.00 53.34 18.31
N ALA A 451 6.98 52.95 19.07
CA ALA A 451 5.90 53.87 19.46
C ALA A 451 6.41 55.05 20.32
N GLN A 452 7.33 54.79 21.26
CA GLN A 452 7.98 55.84 22.06
C GLN A 452 8.83 56.79 21.20
N GLN A 453 9.58 56.26 20.23
CA GLN A 453 10.35 57.10 19.30
C GLN A 453 9.45 58.01 18.44
N GLN A 454 8.31 57.50 17.97
CA GLN A 454 7.33 58.31 17.22
C GLN A 454 6.69 59.40 18.08
N GLN A 455 6.35 59.11 19.34
CA GLN A 455 5.81 60.10 20.27
C GLN A 455 6.82 61.22 20.59
N GLN A 456 8.11 60.88 20.76
CA GLN A 456 9.17 61.88 20.97
C GLN A 456 9.41 62.77 19.74
N GLN A 457 9.16 62.27 18.51
CA GLN A 457 9.27 63.07 17.29
C GLN A 457 8.07 63.98 17.03
N GLN A 458 6.89 63.70 17.60
CA GLN A 458 5.67 64.51 17.40
C GLN A 458 5.52 65.69 18.37
N HIS A 459 6.29 65.75 19.47
CA HIS A 459 6.30 66.92 20.39
C HIS A 459 7.72 67.48 20.64
N PRO A 460 8.30 68.24 19.70
CA PRO A 460 9.62 68.87 19.91
C PRO A 460 9.62 70.10 20.83
N ASN A 461 8.45 70.62 21.24
CA ASN A 461 8.36 71.91 21.93
C ASN A 461 7.19 72.01 22.93
N GLN A 462 7.50 71.76 24.21
CA GLN A 462 6.95 72.49 25.37
C GLN A 462 7.79 72.16 26.61
N GLN A 463 8.73 73.05 26.95
CA GLN A 463 9.42 73.08 28.24
C GLN A 463 9.22 74.45 28.91
N HIS A 464 9.30 74.44 30.25
CA HIS A 464 9.08 75.55 31.20
C HIS A 464 7.61 75.99 31.39
N HIS A 465 7.02 76.04 32.60
CA HIS A 465 7.47 75.78 34.00
C HIS A 465 6.40 74.88 34.71
N SER A 466 6.38 74.53 36.01
CA SER A 466 7.14 74.94 37.21
C SER A 466 6.99 73.91 38.37
N VAL A 467 7.94 73.95 39.33
CA VAL A 467 7.75 73.72 40.80
C VAL A 467 7.15 72.38 41.33
N VAL A 468 8.00 71.64 42.06
CA VAL A 468 7.78 70.88 43.32
C VAL A 468 6.45 70.14 43.57
N GLY A 469 6.50 68.80 43.74
CA GLY A 469 5.47 68.07 44.48
C GLY A 469 5.43 66.53 44.34
N HIS A 470 5.68 65.84 45.46
CA HIS A 470 5.28 64.47 45.85
C HIS A 470 5.64 63.18 45.05
N GLN A 471 6.03 62.20 45.89
CA GLN A 471 5.96 60.74 45.80
C GLN A 471 4.92 60.13 44.84
N GLY A 472 5.34 59.07 44.12
CA GLY A 472 4.46 58.14 43.42
C GLY A 472 5.13 56.77 43.24
N HIS A 473 4.79 55.82 44.10
CA HIS A 473 5.32 54.45 44.12
C HIS A 473 4.52 53.59 43.12
N LEU A 474 5.14 53.14 42.03
CA LEU A 474 4.54 52.20 41.04
C LEU A 474 5.66 51.27 40.52
N GLU A 475 6.02 50.24 41.28
CA GLU A 475 5.42 48.89 41.28
C GLU A 475 5.70 48.05 40.01
N ARG A 476 6.27 46.87 40.25
CA ARG A 476 6.43 45.80 39.27
C ARG A 476 5.05 45.33 38.79
N SER A 477 4.72 45.55 37.52
CA SER A 477 3.64 44.80 36.88
C SER A 477 4.13 43.39 36.50
N ALA A 478 4.08 42.47 37.47
CA ALA A 478 3.94 41.06 37.16
C ALA A 478 2.51 40.84 36.62
N SER A 479 2.37 40.38 35.37
CA SER A 479 1.06 40.04 34.82
C SER A 479 0.94 38.52 34.61
N SER A 480 0.38 37.89 35.63
CA SER A 480 -0.42 36.66 35.59
C SER A 480 0.09 35.50 34.73
N ASP A 481 0.52 34.44 35.42
CA ASP A 481 0.24 33.08 34.98
C ASP A 481 -1.25 32.92 34.65
N THR A 482 -1.53 32.21 33.56
CA THR A 482 -2.80 31.55 33.33
C THR A 482 -2.50 30.10 32.99
N GLU A 483 -2.57 29.25 34.01
CA GLU A 483 -2.75 27.81 33.81
C GLU A 483 -4.05 27.59 33.03
N TYR A 484 -3.98 26.81 31.95
CA TYR A 484 -5.12 26.05 31.46
C TYR A 484 -4.66 24.64 31.16
N ALA A 485 -5.43 23.68 31.67
CA ALA A 485 -5.20 22.24 31.61
C ALA A 485 -5.66 21.62 30.27
#